data_AF-A0AAD5JUR2-F1
#
_entry.id   AF-A0AAD5JUR2-F1
#
_cell.length_a   1.000
_cell.length_b   1.000
_cell.length_c   1.000
_cell.angle_alpha   90.00
_cell.angle_beta   90.00
_cell.angle_gamma   90.00
#
_symmetry.space_group_name_H-M   'P 1'
#
loop_
_entity.id
_entity.type
_entity.pdbx_description
1 polymer ?
#
loop_
_entity_poly.entity_id
_entity_poly.type
_entity_poly.pdbx_seq_one_letter_code
_entity_poly.pdbx_strand_id
1 'polypeptide(L)'
;MPSTDNLNVWYGVLFVHKGYYRSGVFKFRMTIPDSYPNHPPSVTFMTDMFHPLVDVHGNLSISQQFPTWRPYQDYIFHVLHYMKNIFKKVVLDGLVDKHCLNKEAYRLYRTDITVFSKLAQQCAQLSITESYLFDHFPDNNLIKFSPLSEAKFDELKAQILSSNLE
;
A
#
# COMPACT_ATOMS: atom_id res chain seq x y z
N MET A 1 -2.21 11.88 2.24
CA MET A 1 -1.80 13.16 2.84
C MET A 1 -0.61 13.69 2.06
N PRO A 2 -0.65 14.92 1.53
CA PRO A 2 0.54 15.55 0.95
C PRO A 2 1.68 15.65 1.97
N SER A 3 2.90 15.63 1.48
CA SER A 3 4.11 15.94 2.25
C SER A 3 4.07 17.40 2.73
N THR A 4 4.73 17.70 3.84
CA THR A 4 4.79 19.06 4.39
C THR A 4 5.60 20.03 3.54
N ASP A 5 6.56 19.52 2.78
CA ASP A 5 7.54 20.29 1.99
C ASP A 5 7.28 20.23 0.47
N ASN A 6 6.49 19.25 0.00
CA ASN A 6 6.24 19.05 -1.42
C ASN A 6 4.82 18.50 -1.68
N LEU A 7 3.96 19.33 -2.29
CA LEU A 7 2.58 18.97 -2.63
C LEU A 7 2.48 17.88 -3.70
N ASN A 8 3.54 17.63 -4.46
CA ASN A 8 3.62 16.56 -5.45
C ASN A 8 4.02 15.21 -4.84
N VAL A 9 4.34 15.15 -3.54
CA VAL A 9 4.64 13.89 -2.82
C VAL A 9 3.53 13.61 -1.83
N TRP A 10 2.85 12.48 -1.98
CA TRP A 10 1.73 12.09 -1.11
C TRP A 10 2.07 10.81 -0.35
N TYR A 11 1.85 10.82 0.95
CA TYR A 11 1.91 9.63 1.79
C TYR A 11 0.51 9.04 2.00
N GLY A 12 0.44 7.72 2.06
CA GLY A 12 -0.79 7.01 2.36
C GLY A 12 -0.53 5.70 3.07
N VAL A 13 -1.62 5.13 3.59
CA VAL A 13 -1.61 3.84 4.28
C VAL A 13 -2.73 2.98 3.71
N LEU A 14 -2.40 1.74 3.40
CA LEU A 14 -3.34 0.76 2.89
C LEU A 14 -3.55 -0.36 3.91
N PHE A 15 -4.81 -0.52 4.32
CA PHE A 15 -5.23 -1.61 5.20
C PHE A 15 -5.79 -2.76 4.36
N VAL A 16 -5.17 -3.95 4.49
CA VAL A 16 -5.60 -5.15 3.75
C VAL A 16 -6.31 -6.10 4.70
N HIS A 17 -7.62 -6.26 4.51
CA HIS A 17 -8.45 -7.04 5.45
C HIS A 17 -8.63 -8.52 5.07
N LYS A 18 -8.36 -8.90 3.81
CA LYS A 18 -8.66 -10.24 3.28
C LYS A 18 -7.56 -10.73 2.34
N GLY A 19 -7.53 -12.04 2.11
CA GLY A 19 -6.61 -12.69 1.18
C GLY A 19 -5.23 -12.97 1.78
N TYR A 20 -4.24 -13.17 0.91
CA TYR A 20 -2.88 -13.59 1.29
C TYR A 20 -2.12 -12.57 2.13
N TYR A 21 -2.54 -11.30 2.11
CA TYR A 21 -1.93 -10.19 2.84
C TYR A 21 -2.85 -9.66 3.95
N ARG A 22 -3.82 -10.47 4.42
CA ARG A 22 -4.76 -10.04 5.48
C ARG A 22 -4.02 -9.51 6.71
N SER A 23 -4.61 -8.51 7.35
CA SER A 23 -4.07 -7.78 8.51
C SER A 23 -2.83 -6.93 8.22
N GLY A 24 -2.40 -6.82 6.97
CA GLY A 24 -1.30 -5.93 6.58
C GLY A 24 -1.69 -4.45 6.60
N VAL A 25 -0.74 -3.61 7.01
CA VAL A 25 -0.85 -2.15 7.05
C VAL A 25 0.33 -1.55 6.29
N PHE A 26 0.15 -1.30 5.00
CA PHE A 26 1.24 -0.90 4.12
C PHE A 26 1.28 0.61 3.95
N LYS A 27 2.35 1.24 4.45
CA LYS A 27 2.68 2.64 4.15
C LYS A 27 3.21 2.73 2.72
N PHE A 28 2.81 3.78 2.00
CA PHE A 28 3.33 4.06 0.66
C PHE A 28 3.54 5.56 0.45
N ARG A 29 4.47 5.86 -0.45
CA ARG A 29 4.72 7.18 -1.01
C ARG A 29 4.28 7.19 -2.48
N MET A 30 3.54 8.20 -2.87
CA MET A 30 3.20 8.50 -4.26
C MET A 30 3.91 9.77 -4.68
N THR A 31 4.58 9.75 -5.84
CA THR A 31 5.21 10.93 -6.42
C THR A 31 4.47 11.30 -7.70
N ILE A 32 3.95 12.52 -7.73
CA ILE A 32 3.26 13.11 -8.87
C ILE A 32 4.31 13.88 -9.68
N PRO A 33 4.55 13.55 -10.96
CA PRO A 33 5.53 14.28 -11.75
C PRO A 33 5.00 15.68 -12.08
N ASP A 34 5.90 16.66 -12.27
CA ASP A 34 5.53 18.02 -12.70
C ASP A 34 4.82 18.05 -14.06
N SER A 35 5.03 17.01 -14.87
CA SER A 35 4.39 16.83 -16.16
C SER A 35 3.00 16.18 -16.06
N TYR A 36 2.48 15.87 -14.88
CA TYR A 36 1.14 15.31 -14.71
C TYR A 36 0.07 16.26 -15.29
N PRO A 37 -0.95 15.75 -16.03
CA PRO A 37 -1.27 14.34 -16.25
C PRO A 37 -0.64 13.72 -17.51
N ASN A 38 0.39 14.33 -18.12
CA ASN A 38 1.05 13.74 -19.29
C ASN A 38 1.82 12.46 -18.95
N HIS A 39 2.33 12.35 -17.72
CA HIS A 39 2.98 11.14 -17.19
C HIS A 39 2.27 10.64 -15.92
N PRO A 40 2.28 9.33 -15.66
CA PRO A 40 1.65 8.75 -14.48
C PRO A 40 2.38 9.14 -13.19
N PRO A 41 1.68 9.17 -12.05
CA PRO A 41 2.35 9.15 -10.76
C PRO A 41 3.06 7.82 -10.53
N SER A 42 4.14 7.82 -9.75
CA SER A 42 4.79 6.60 -9.27
C SER A 42 4.35 6.28 -7.84
N VAL A 43 4.40 5.00 -7.47
CA VAL A 43 4.07 4.53 -6.11
C VAL A 43 5.19 3.64 -5.61
N THR A 44 5.65 3.91 -4.38
CA THR A 44 6.67 3.14 -3.67
C THR A 44 6.13 2.74 -2.31
N PHE A 45 6.09 1.44 -2.01
CA PHE A 45 5.83 0.93 -0.68
C PHE A 45 7.03 1.19 0.24
N MET A 46 6.76 1.59 1.48
CA MET A 46 7.78 1.92 2.48
C MET A 46 8.11 0.75 3.41
N THR A 47 7.39 -0.35 3.27
CA THR A 47 7.67 -1.63 3.93
C THR A 47 8.20 -2.59 2.88
N ASP A 48 9.08 -3.52 3.29
CA ASP A 48 9.54 -4.57 2.40
C ASP A 48 8.37 -5.44 1.93
N MET A 49 8.19 -5.49 0.60
CA MET A 49 7.05 -6.16 -0.03
C MET A 49 7.46 -7.45 -0.70
N PHE A 50 6.81 -8.55 -0.31
CA PHE A 50 6.80 -9.77 -1.11
C PHE A 50 5.53 -9.80 -1.98
N HIS A 51 5.54 -9.15 -3.15
CA HIS A 51 4.39 -9.08 -4.05
C HIS A 51 4.83 -9.10 -5.53
N PRO A 52 4.12 -9.81 -6.45
CA PRO A 52 4.56 -9.95 -7.84
C PRO A 52 4.80 -8.62 -8.59
N LEU A 53 3.96 -7.61 -8.34
CA LEU A 53 4.05 -6.29 -8.98
C LEU A 53 5.00 -5.31 -8.29
N VAL A 54 5.66 -5.68 -7.20
CA VAL A 54 6.51 -4.77 -6.42
C VAL A 54 7.96 -5.20 -6.51
N ASP A 55 8.87 -4.30 -6.84
CA ASP A 55 10.31 -4.61 -6.88
C ASP A 55 10.96 -4.60 -5.47
N VAL A 56 12.25 -4.91 -5.42
CA VAL A 56 13.05 -4.94 -4.19
C VAL A 56 13.21 -3.58 -3.50
N HIS A 57 12.89 -2.49 -4.20
CA HIS A 57 12.93 -1.13 -3.67
C HIS A 57 11.53 -0.61 -3.30
N GLY A 58 10.51 -1.46 -3.37
CA GLY A 58 9.12 -1.12 -3.07
C GLY A 58 8.36 -0.47 -4.22
N ASN A 59 8.95 -0.27 -5.40
CA ASN A 59 8.25 0.37 -6.52
C ASN A 59 7.17 -0.55 -7.09
N LEU A 60 5.99 0.01 -7.30
CA LEU A 60 4.85 -0.70 -7.87
C LEU A 60 4.81 -0.57 -9.40
N SER A 61 4.74 -1.71 -10.09
CA SER A 61 4.37 -1.76 -11.51
C SER A 61 2.87 -1.55 -11.68
N ILE A 62 2.52 -0.47 -12.37
CA ILE A 62 1.14 -0.17 -12.78
C ILE A 62 0.85 -0.60 -14.23
N SER A 63 1.88 -1.11 -14.93
CA SER A 63 1.87 -1.34 -16.37
C SER A 63 0.87 -2.38 -16.86
N GLN A 64 0.39 -3.29 -16.01
CA GLN A 64 -0.66 -4.23 -16.40
C GLN A 64 -2.02 -3.53 -16.55
N GLN A 65 -2.33 -2.60 -15.65
CA GLN A 65 -3.58 -1.84 -15.69
C GLN A 65 -3.49 -0.64 -16.63
N PHE A 66 -2.31 -0.02 -16.69
CA PHE A 66 -2.01 1.14 -17.51
C PHE A 66 -0.83 0.81 -18.45
N PRO A 67 -1.02 -0.10 -19.43
CA PRO A 67 0.03 -0.45 -20.39
C PRO A 67 0.44 0.76 -21.25
N THR A 68 -0.49 1.69 -21.44
CA THR A 68 -0.23 3.02 -21.97
C THR A 68 -0.99 3.99 -21.08
N TRP A 69 -0.27 4.90 -20.44
CA TRP A 69 -0.90 5.98 -19.68
C TRP A 69 -1.60 6.93 -20.64
N ARG A 70 -2.89 7.20 -20.42
CA ARG A 70 -3.68 8.11 -21.26
C ARG A 70 -3.90 9.42 -20.51
N PRO A 71 -3.18 10.50 -20.88
CA PRO A 71 -3.38 11.81 -20.26
C PRO A 71 -4.84 12.24 -20.33
N TYR A 72 -5.33 12.87 -19.26
CA TYR A 72 -6.71 13.35 -19.15
C TYR A 72 -7.79 12.25 -19.22
N GLN A 73 -7.42 10.98 -19.05
CA GLN A 73 -8.35 9.86 -18.91
C GLN A 73 -7.97 9.00 -17.70
N ASP A 74 -6.68 8.71 -17.57
CA ASP A 74 -6.12 8.04 -16.40
C ASP A 74 -5.66 9.10 -15.38
N TYR A 75 -5.88 8.81 -14.09
CA TYR A 75 -5.69 9.77 -13.01
C TYR A 75 -5.23 9.07 -11.73
N ILE A 76 -4.75 9.86 -10.76
CA ILE A 76 -4.30 9.38 -9.45
C ILE A 76 -5.31 8.42 -8.79
N PHE A 77 -6.61 8.73 -8.82
CA PHE A 77 -7.61 7.85 -8.17
C PHE A 77 -7.75 6.48 -8.85
N HIS A 78 -7.51 6.39 -10.16
CA HIS A 78 -7.44 5.11 -10.86
C HIS A 78 -6.22 4.29 -10.40
N VAL A 79 -5.07 4.95 -10.20
CA VAL A 79 -3.85 4.30 -9.67
C VAL A 79 -4.08 3.80 -8.24
N LEU A 80 -4.68 4.63 -7.36
CA LEU A 80 -5.01 4.24 -5.99
C LEU A 80 -6.02 3.07 -5.96
N HIS A 81 -7.01 3.08 -6.85
CA HIS A 81 -7.97 1.98 -6.98
C HIS A 81 -7.28 0.69 -7.41
N TYR A 82 -6.38 0.76 -8.39
CA TYR A 82 -5.61 -0.39 -8.84
C TYR A 82 -4.70 -0.93 -7.73
N MET A 83 -3.94 -0.05 -7.06
CA MET A 83 -3.07 -0.39 -5.93
C MET A 83 -3.84 -1.11 -4.81
N LYS A 84 -5.08 -0.69 -4.49
CA LYS A 84 -5.93 -1.42 -3.54
C LYS A 84 -6.29 -2.83 -4.02
N ASN A 85 -6.48 -3.00 -5.34
CA ASN A 85 -6.94 -4.26 -5.92
C ASN A 85 -5.82 -5.28 -6.17
N ILE A 86 -4.55 -4.90 -6.22
CA ILE A 86 -3.44 -5.83 -6.50
C ILE A 86 -3.38 -7.01 -5.53
N PHE A 87 -3.86 -6.82 -4.29
CA PHE A 87 -3.91 -7.85 -3.25
C PHE A 87 -5.06 -8.84 -3.41
N LYS A 88 -6.02 -8.58 -4.32
CA LYS A 88 -7.19 -9.45 -4.53
C LYS A 88 -6.81 -10.64 -5.40
N LYS A 89 -7.36 -11.81 -5.04
CA LYS A 89 -7.16 -13.06 -5.80
C LYS A 89 -7.43 -12.90 -7.29
N VAL A 90 -8.51 -12.21 -7.68
CA VAL A 90 -8.86 -11.97 -9.09
C VAL A 90 -7.74 -11.25 -9.87
N VAL A 91 -7.03 -10.31 -9.24
CA VAL A 91 -5.91 -9.61 -9.90
C VAL A 91 -4.68 -10.52 -9.92
N LEU A 92 -4.36 -11.19 -8.81
CA LEU A 92 -3.23 -12.13 -8.71
C LEU A 92 -3.33 -13.29 -9.73
N ASP A 93 -4.52 -13.89 -9.86
CA ASP A 93 -4.84 -14.93 -10.85
C ASP A 93 -4.64 -14.42 -12.29
N GLY A 94 -4.92 -13.14 -12.54
CA GLY A 94 -4.84 -12.49 -13.85
C GLY A 94 -3.47 -11.89 -14.19
N LEU A 95 -2.48 -11.95 -13.30
CA LEU A 95 -1.17 -11.36 -13.55
C LEU A 95 -0.44 -12.02 -14.73
N VAL A 96 0.18 -11.19 -15.57
CA VAL A 96 1.05 -11.64 -16.66
C VAL A 96 2.50 -11.38 -16.28
N ASP A 97 3.37 -12.36 -16.52
CA ASP A 97 4.78 -12.33 -16.13
C ASP A 97 5.50 -11.03 -16.54
N LYS A 98 5.27 -10.55 -17.77
CA LYS A 98 5.91 -9.34 -18.31
C LYS A 98 5.72 -8.08 -17.46
N HIS A 99 4.65 -8.01 -16.67
CA HIS A 99 4.34 -6.86 -15.81
C HIS A 99 4.81 -7.05 -14.36
N CYS A 100 5.25 -8.25 -14.00
CA CYS A 100 5.68 -8.59 -12.65
C CYS A 100 7.16 -8.25 -12.45
N LEU A 101 7.44 -7.39 -11.47
CA LEU A 101 8.80 -6.97 -11.11
C LEU A 101 9.47 -8.03 -10.22
N ASN A 102 8.72 -8.67 -9.32
CA ASN A 102 9.20 -9.77 -8.50
C ASN A 102 8.82 -11.10 -9.15
N LYS A 103 9.76 -11.63 -9.94
CA LYS A 103 9.61 -12.90 -10.67
C LYS A 103 9.43 -14.09 -9.76
N GLU A 104 10.04 -14.09 -8.59
CA GLU A 104 9.93 -15.19 -7.64
C GLU A 104 8.55 -15.22 -6.98
N ALA A 105 8.02 -14.07 -6.56
CA ALA A 105 6.66 -13.97 -6.04
C ALA A 105 5.62 -14.39 -7.10
N TYR A 106 5.81 -13.98 -8.37
CA TYR A 106 4.96 -14.43 -9.47
C TYR A 106 5.02 -15.94 -9.67
N ARG A 107 6.24 -16.51 -9.75
CA ARG A 107 6.47 -17.93 -9.94
C ARG A 107 5.85 -18.76 -8.81
N LEU A 108 6.14 -18.42 -7.56
CA LEU A 108 5.60 -19.12 -6.39
C LEU A 108 4.08 -19.06 -6.36
N TYR A 109 3.45 -17.92 -6.70
CA TYR A 109 2.00 -17.85 -6.78
C TYR A 109 1.40 -18.90 -7.73
N ARG A 110 2.11 -19.22 -8.83
CA ARG A 110 1.67 -20.18 -9.86
C ARG A 110 2.06 -21.62 -9.57
N THR A 111 3.20 -21.85 -8.94
CA THR A 111 3.77 -23.19 -8.77
C THR A 111 3.65 -23.74 -7.35
N ASP A 112 3.65 -22.87 -6.35
CA ASP A 112 3.62 -23.25 -4.92
C ASP A 112 2.88 -22.17 -4.10
N ILE A 113 1.55 -22.23 -4.18
CA ILE A 113 0.69 -21.26 -3.49
C ILE A 113 0.84 -21.31 -1.97
N THR A 114 1.29 -22.44 -1.42
CA THR A 114 1.51 -22.60 0.03
C THR A 114 2.72 -21.78 0.48
N VAL A 115 3.84 -21.85 -0.25
CA VAL A 115 5.01 -21.01 0.06
C VAL A 115 4.70 -19.54 -0.20
N PHE A 116 4.05 -19.21 -1.32
CA PHE A 116 3.61 -17.84 -1.58
C PHE A 116 2.76 -17.28 -0.44
N SER A 117 1.77 -18.05 0.03
CA SER A 117 0.88 -17.62 1.10
C SER A 117 1.62 -17.39 2.42
N LYS A 118 2.65 -18.17 2.73
CA LYS A 118 3.46 -17.98 3.94
C LYS A 118 4.28 -16.69 3.85
N LEU A 119 4.94 -16.44 2.72
CA LEU A 119 5.74 -15.23 2.50
C LEU A 119 4.88 -13.96 2.46
N ALA A 120 3.71 -14.01 1.80
CA ALA A 120 2.75 -12.91 1.79
C ALA A 120 2.21 -12.60 3.20
N GLN A 121 1.96 -13.63 4.02
CA GLN A 121 1.59 -13.44 5.43
C GLN A 121 2.73 -12.85 6.25
N GLN A 122 3.97 -13.31 6.07
CA GLN A 122 5.13 -12.71 6.76
C GLN A 122 5.31 -11.24 6.39
N CYS A 123 5.14 -10.89 5.10
CA CYS A 123 5.13 -9.50 4.65
C CYS A 123 4.03 -8.67 5.34
N ALA A 124 2.81 -9.21 5.48
CA ALA A 124 1.74 -8.54 6.21
C ALA A 124 2.07 -8.37 7.71
N GLN A 125 2.65 -9.39 8.36
CA GLN A 125 3.05 -9.29 9.77
C GLN A 125 4.19 -8.29 9.99
N LEU A 126 5.16 -8.22 9.07
CA LEU A 126 6.23 -7.24 9.12
C LEU A 126 5.69 -5.80 9.09
N SER A 127 4.65 -5.56 8.28
CA SER A 127 4.06 -4.23 8.14
C SER A 127 3.42 -3.67 9.42
N ILE A 128 3.12 -4.53 10.40
CA ILE A 128 2.50 -4.16 11.67
C ILE A 128 3.44 -4.24 12.87
N THR A 129 4.72 -4.58 12.67
CA THR A 129 5.70 -4.51 13.76
C THR A 129 5.88 -3.06 14.18
N GLU A 130 6.24 -2.83 15.45
CA GLU A 130 6.46 -1.48 15.97
C GLU A 130 7.47 -0.69 15.13
N SER A 131 8.53 -1.36 14.66
CA SER A 131 9.58 -0.80 13.82
C SER A 131 9.12 -0.30 12.45
N TYR A 132 8.00 -0.77 11.92
CA TYR A 132 7.44 -0.25 10.65
C TYR A 132 6.19 0.59 10.89
N LEU A 133 5.31 0.15 11.79
CA LEU A 133 4.04 0.80 12.06
C LEU A 133 4.24 2.15 12.75
N PHE A 134 5.10 2.20 13.78
CA PHE A 134 5.39 3.41 14.54
C PHE A 134 6.65 4.14 14.07
N ASP A 135 7.28 3.68 12.97
CA ASP A 135 8.31 4.47 12.32
C ASP A 135 7.72 5.76 11.74
N HIS A 136 8.42 6.85 11.99
CA HIS A 136 8.04 8.21 11.63
C HIS A 136 8.81 8.73 10.43
N PHE A 137 9.64 7.89 9.80
CA PHE A 137 10.37 8.28 8.60
C PHE A 137 9.46 8.28 7.35
N PRO A 138 9.64 9.24 6.43
CA PRO A 138 10.40 10.48 6.58
C PRO A 138 9.64 11.55 7.39
N ASP A 139 10.35 12.51 7.99
CA ASP A 139 9.78 13.54 8.89
C ASP A 139 8.69 14.40 8.25
N ASN A 140 8.69 14.51 6.91
CA ASN A 140 7.69 15.23 6.14
C ASN A 140 6.39 14.43 5.91
N ASN A 141 6.32 13.17 6.39
CA ASN A 141 5.09 12.37 6.44
C ASN A 141 4.28 12.69 7.71
N LEU A 142 3.11 13.28 7.51
CA LEU A 142 2.18 13.63 8.59
C LEU A 142 1.39 12.44 9.15
N ILE A 143 1.38 11.29 8.48
CA ILE A 143 0.64 10.11 8.95
C ILE A 143 1.46 9.41 10.03
N LYS A 144 1.03 9.54 11.27
CA LYS A 144 1.69 8.96 12.44
C LYS A 144 0.78 7.95 13.12
N PHE A 145 1.31 6.76 13.39
CA PHE A 145 0.68 5.80 14.29
C PHE A 145 1.38 5.88 15.64
N SER A 146 0.61 5.75 16.70
CA SER A 146 1.12 5.66 18.06
C SER A 146 0.42 4.53 18.79
N PRO A 147 1.10 3.84 19.72
CA PRO A 147 0.44 2.93 20.64
C PRO A 147 -0.75 3.64 21.32
N LEU A 148 -1.87 2.93 21.43
CA LEU A 148 -3.03 3.40 22.17
C LEU A 148 -3.03 2.72 23.53
N SER A 149 -2.80 3.49 24.61
CA SER A 149 -2.91 2.96 25.97
C SER A 149 -4.36 2.68 26.32
N GLU A 150 -4.60 1.72 27.22
CA GLU A 150 -5.96 1.39 27.70
C GLU A 150 -6.67 2.62 28.28
N ALA A 151 -5.97 3.42 29.10
CA ALA A 151 -6.52 4.66 29.66
C ALA A 151 -6.98 5.64 28.57
N LYS A 152 -6.19 5.81 27.51
CA LYS A 152 -6.55 6.69 26.38
C LYS A 152 -7.68 6.10 25.54
N PHE A 153 -7.73 4.77 25.41
CA PHE A 153 -8.83 4.09 24.73
C PHE A 153 -10.15 4.29 25.48
N ASP A 154 -10.18 4.11 26.81
CA ASP A 154 -11.37 4.29 27.63
C ASP A 154 -11.87 5.74 27.61
N GLU A 155 -10.95 6.71 27.64
CA GLU A 155 -11.27 8.12 27.48
C GLU A 155 -11.95 8.40 26.13
N LEU A 156 -11.34 7.97 25.03
CA LEU A 156 -11.89 8.15 23.67
C LEU A 156 -13.24 7.44 23.51
N LYS A 157 -13.37 6.24 24.08
CA LYS A 157 -14.62 5.47 24.06
C LYS A 157 -15.73 6.22 24.81
N ALA A 158 -15.44 6.78 25.98
CA ALA A 158 -16.42 7.58 26.72
C ALA A 158 -16.87 8.82 25.93
N GLN A 159 -15.93 9.54 25.30
CA GLN A 159 -16.23 10.71 24.46
C GLN A 159 -17.13 10.37 23.26
N ILE A 160 -16.85 9.26 22.56
CA ILE A 160 -17.67 8.81 21.42
C ILE A 160 -19.08 8.43 21.88
N LEU A 161 -19.21 7.76 23.03
CA LEU A 161 -20.52 7.35 23.54
C LEU A 161 -21.33 8.54 24.07
N SER A 162 -20.69 9.56 24.65
CA SER A 162 -21.39 10.76 25.13
C SER A 162 -21.84 11.70 24.01
N SER A 163 -21.14 11.73 22.87
CA SER A 163 -21.48 12.57 21.72
C SER A 163 -22.58 12.00 20.80
N ASN A 164 -23.10 10.80 21.09
CA ASN A 164 -24.28 10.21 20.42
C ASN A 164 -25.61 10.46 21.18
N LEU A 165 -25.59 11.30 22.22
CA LEU A 165 -26.75 11.59 23.07
C LEU A 165 -27.27 13.04 22.91
N GLU A 166 -26.75 13.81 21.96
CA GLU A 166 -27.28 15.10 21.49
C GLU A 166 -27.75 14.98 20.04
#